data_AF-A0A9E5K6P2-F1
#
_entry.id   AF-A0A9E5K6P2-F1
#
_cell.length_a   1.000
_cell.length_b   1.000
_cell.length_c   1.000
_cell.angle_alpha   90.00
_cell.angle_beta   90.00
_cell.angle_gamma   90.00
#
_symmetry.space_group_name_H-M   'P 1'
#
loop_
_entity.id
_entity.type
_entity.pdbx_description
1 polymer ?
#
loop_
_entity_poly.entity_id
_entity_poly.type
_entity_poly.pdbx_seq_one_letter_code
_entity_poly.pdbx_strand_id
1 'polypeptide(L)'
;MKVEGLEYFVGKICTVFTVPTNRDFKSENPQTFPQPVFHYFVGRVIEVNSRGICIEQWNNDKKLRTFFFMDHIVSISEEEILDPSNPKDKQIIDEYKKTNESSLKKANENLEMLKKQRESLAENPYLDIEDLSKMAKAR
;
A
#
# COMPACT_ATOMS: atom_id res chain seq x y z
N MET A 1 16.22 6.89 -27.97
CA MET A 1 17.44 6.84 -27.14
C MET A 1 17.28 5.67 -26.20
N LYS A 2 18.22 4.72 -26.19
CA LYS A 2 18.22 3.61 -25.22
C LYS A 2 18.75 4.12 -23.89
N VAL A 3 18.18 3.68 -22.78
CA VAL A 3 18.59 4.13 -21.44
C VAL A 3 19.49 3.03 -20.89
N GLU A 4 20.79 3.16 -21.16
CA GLU A 4 21.77 2.12 -20.87
C GLU A 4 21.64 1.60 -19.43
N GLY A 5 21.51 0.29 -19.30
CA GLY A 5 21.48 -0.41 -18.02
C GLY A 5 20.07 -0.67 -17.47
N LEU A 6 19.05 0.10 -17.88
CA LEU A 6 17.68 -0.18 -17.43
C LEU A 6 17.02 -1.34 -18.17
N GLU A 7 17.47 -1.66 -19.40
CA GLU A 7 16.98 -2.83 -20.12
C GLU A 7 17.25 -4.15 -19.37
N TYR A 8 18.24 -4.16 -18.46
CA TYR A 8 18.52 -5.29 -17.57
C TYR A 8 17.30 -5.74 -16.75
N PHE A 9 16.46 -4.79 -16.33
CA PHE A 9 15.31 -5.08 -15.49
C PHE A 9 14.12 -5.65 -16.26
N VAL A 10 14.10 -5.54 -17.59
CA VAL A 10 12.98 -6.02 -18.41
C VAL A 10 12.77 -7.51 -18.21
N GLY A 11 11.54 -7.88 -17.85
CA GLY A 11 11.11 -9.24 -17.57
C GLY A 11 11.28 -9.68 -16.11
N LYS A 12 12.00 -8.93 -15.28
CA LYS A 12 12.25 -9.24 -13.86
C LYS A 12 11.17 -8.67 -12.95
N ILE A 13 11.01 -9.27 -11.77
CA ILE A 13 10.20 -8.68 -10.69
C ILE A 13 11.07 -7.65 -9.99
N CYS A 14 10.55 -6.44 -9.88
CA CYS A 14 11.27 -5.33 -9.26
C CYS A 14 10.35 -4.52 -8.35
N THR A 15 10.96 -3.92 -7.34
CA THR A 15 10.38 -2.83 -6.57
C THR A 15 10.83 -1.50 -7.17
N VAL A 16 9.86 -0.68 -7.56
CA VAL A 16 10.06 0.68 -8.07
C VAL A 16 9.76 1.66 -6.95
N PHE A 17 10.75 2.41 -6.53
CA PHE A 17 10.60 3.49 -5.55
C PHE A 17 10.35 4.79 -6.27
N THR A 18 9.30 5.49 -5.89
CA THR A 18 8.94 6.77 -6.50
C THR A 18 9.11 7.93 -5.55
N VAL A 19 9.33 9.12 -6.11
CA VAL A 19 9.27 10.37 -5.34
C VAL A 19 7.85 10.52 -4.76
N PRO A 20 7.70 11.13 -3.57
CA PRO A 20 6.37 11.44 -3.05
C PRO A 20 5.57 12.24 -4.08
N THR A 21 4.40 11.75 -4.45
CA THR A 21 3.43 12.56 -5.20
C THR A 21 2.88 13.61 -4.25
N ASN A 22 2.90 14.88 -4.67
CA ASN A 22 2.30 15.98 -3.90
C ASN A 22 0.83 15.65 -3.62
N ARG A 23 0.55 15.15 -2.41
CA ARG A 23 -0.80 15.08 -1.85
C ARG A 23 -1.11 16.42 -1.20
N ASP A 24 -2.34 16.90 -1.36
CA ASP A 24 -2.78 18.11 -0.66
C ASP A 24 -3.02 17.80 0.82
N PHE A 25 -1.94 17.93 1.60
CA PHE A 25 -1.93 17.72 3.05
C PHE A 25 -2.87 18.65 3.82
N LYS A 26 -3.41 19.72 3.20
CA LYS A 26 -4.44 20.55 3.84
C LYS A 26 -5.83 19.91 3.79
N SER A 27 -6.05 19.03 2.83
CA SER A 27 -7.33 18.32 2.62
C SER A 27 -7.35 16.91 3.21
N GLU A 28 -6.19 16.27 3.36
CA GLU A 28 -6.04 14.97 4.02
C GLU A 28 -5.71 15.14 5.51
N ASN A 29 -6.76 15.12 6.34
CA ASN A 29 -6.75 15.04 7.81
C ASN A 29 -5.52 15.66 8.55
N PRO A 30 -5.63 16.89 9.08
CA PRO A 30 -4.51 17.59 9.74
C PRO A 30 -4.06 17.01 11.08
N GLN A 31 -4.74 15.98 11.63
CA GLN A 31 -4.39 15.37 12.92
C GLN A 31 -3.32 14.28 12.82
N THR A 32 -3.08 13.76 11.61
CA THR A 32 -2.04 12.79 11.33
C THR A 32 -1.20 13.35 10.20
N PHE A 33 -0.05 13.97 10.51
CA PHE A 33 0.95 14.26 9.47
C PHE A 33 1.26 12.94 8.76
N PRO A 34 0.84 12.72 7.50
CA PRO A 34 1.28 11.56 6.78
C PRO A 34 2.77 11.79 6.53
N GLN A 35 3.63 10.98 7.14
CA GLN A 35 5.04 10.98 6.75
C GLN A 35 5.13 10.81 5.23
N PRO A 36 6.12 11.41 4.54
CA PRO A 36 6.29 11.21 3.10
C PRO A 36 6.35 9.70 2.85
N VAL A 37 5.23 9.15 2.36
CA VAL A 37 5.13 7.74 2.03
C VAL A 37 5.91 7.62 0.74
N PHE A 38 7.14 7.12 0.82
CA PHE A 38 7.78 6.61 -0.38
C PHE A 38 6.86 5.54 -0.94
N HIS A 39 6.21 5.86 -2.05
CA HIS A 39 5.35 4.91 -2.72
C HIS A 39 6.26 3.95 -3.47
N TYR A 40 6.34 2.73 -2.95
CA TYR A 40 6.99 1.63 -3.64
C TYR A 40 5.93 0.78 -4.33
N PHE A 41 6.28 0.29 -5.50
CA PHE A 41 5.40 -0.56 -6.30
C PHE A 41 6.17 -1.80 -6.73
N VAL A 42 5.60 -2.97 -6.45
CA VAL A 42 6.18 -4.25 -6.86
C VAL A 42 5.47 -4.73 -8.12
N GLY A 43 6.23 -5.13 -9.13
CA GLY A 43 5.68 -5.69 -10.34
C GLY A 43 6.77 -6.19 -11.30
N ARG A 44 6.33 -6.84 -12.37
CA ARG A 44 7.21 -7.26 -13.44
C ARG A 44 7.48 -6.09 -14.37
N VAL A 45 8.74 -5.73 -14.61
CA VAL A 45 9.06 -4.71 -15.62
C VAL A 45 8.77 -5.29 -17.01
N ILE A 46 7.88 -4.64 -17.76
CA ILE A 46 7.49 -5.09 -19.11
C ILE A 46 8.20 -4.29 -20.19
N GLU A 47 8.39 -2.99 -19.96
CA GLU A 47 8.99 -2.10 -20.93
C GLU A 47 9.78 -1.01 -20.23
N VAL A 48 10.90 -0.63 -20.84
CA VAL A 48 11.67 0.55 -20.50
C VAL A 48 11.89 1.35 -21.77
N ASN A 49 11.68 2.66 -21.70
CA ASN A 49 12.03 3.57 -22.78
C ASN A 49 12.58 4.88 -22.22
N SER A 50 12.92 5.83 -23.10
CA SER A 50 13.52 7.10 -22.70
C SER A 50 12.62 7.99 -21.83
N ARG A 51 11.34 7.66 -21.67
CA ARG A 51 10.40 8.41 -20.83
C ARG A 51 10.20 7.80 -19.46
N GLY A 52 10.48 6.52 -19.28
CA GLY A 52 10.13 5.82 -18.05
C GLY A 52 10.05 4.31 -18.17
N ILE A 53 9.43 3.70 -17.17
CA ILE A 53 9.28 2.25 -17.05
C ILE A 53 7.80 1.87 -16.92
N CYS A 54 7.41 0.76 -17.55
CA CYS A 54 6.12 0.15 -17.35
C CYS A 54 6.29 -1.14 -16.54
N ILE A 55 5.57 -1.25 -15.43
CA ILE A 55 5.44 -2.52 -14.71
C ILE A 55 4.06 -3.11 -14.91
N GLU A 56 3.97 -4.43 -14.82
CA GLU A 56 2.74 -5.20 -14.71
C GLU A 56 2.65 -5.76 -13.30
N GLN A 57 1.58 -5.41 -12.57
CA GLN A 57 1.38 -5.87 -11.20
C GLN A 57 1.09 -7.36 -11.19
N TRP A 58 1.76 -8.09 -10.31
CA TRP A 58 1.53 -9.52 -10.11
C TRP A 58 0.26 -9.72 -9.28
N ASN A 59 -0.91 -9.61 -9.90
CA ASN A 59 -2.16 -10.01 -9.29
C ASN A 59 -2.80 -11.17 -10.08
N ASN A 60 -3.49 -12.04 -9.33
CA ASN A 60 -4.04 -13.31 -9.81
C ASN A 60 -5.28 -13.11 -10.70
N ASP A 61 -5.18 -12.35 -11.81
CA ASP A 61 -6.03 -12.48 -13.03
C ASP A 61 -6.00 -11.20 -13.88
N LYS A 62 -5.68 -10.05 -13.30
CA LYS A 62 -5.69 -8.75 -14.01
C LYS A 62 -4.26 -8.24 -14.18
N LYS A 63 -3.76 -8.28 -15.41
CA LYS A 63 -2.48 -7.67 -15.83
C LYS A 63 -2.56 -6.13 -15.84
N LEU A 64 -2.77 -5.53 -14.67
CA LEU A 64 -2.78 -4.09 -14.49
C LEU A 64 -1.37 -3.57 -14.73
N ARG A 65 -1.29 -2.52 -15.54
CA ARG A 65 -0.02 -1.90 -15.91
C ARG A 65 0.05 -0.50 -15.34
N THR A 66 1.22 -0.15 -14.83
CA THR A 66 1.51 1.18 -14.32
C THR A 66 2.77 1.69 -15.00
N PHE A 67 2.68 2.89 -15.56
CA PHE A 67 3.82 3.57 -16.16
C PHE A 67 4.33 4.64 -15.20
N PHE A 68 5.64 4.65 -14.98
CA PHE A 68 6.33 5.63 -14.14
C PHE A 68 7.26 6.46 -15.02
N PHE A 69 7.10 7.77 -14.98
CA PHE A 69 8.03 8.69 -15.64
C PHE A 69 9.40 8.64 -14.97
N MET A 70 10.46 8.72 -15.76
CA MET A 70 11.84 8.60 -15.26
C MET A 70 12.14 9.61 -14.14
N ASP A 71 11.65 10.84 -14.28
CA ASP A 71 11.84 11.93 -13.32
C ASP A 71 11.17 11.66 -11.95
N HIS A 72 10.29 10.66 -11.88
CA HIS A 72 9.60 10.27 -10.65
C HIS A 72 10.14 8.99 -10.03
N ILE A 73 11.14 8.35 -10.63
CA ILE A 73 11.73 7.11 -10.12
C ILE A 73 12.98 7.47 -9.31
N VAL A 74 13.02 7.00 -8.07
CA VAL A 74 14.18 7.14 -7.17
C VAL A 74 15.13 5.97 -7.36
N SER A 75 14.61 4.75 -7.37
CA SER A 75 15.40 3.54 -7.55
C SER A 75 14.54 2.38 -8.04
N ILE A 76 15.22 1.38 -8.64
CA ILE A 76 14.63 0.11 -9.06
C ILE A 76 15.49 -0.99 -8.44
N SER A 77 14.87 -1.89 -7.68
CA SER A 77 15.53 -3.01 -7.04
C SER A 77 14.94 -4.32 -7.56
N GLU A 78 15.78 -5.27 -7.94
CA GLU A 78 15.35 -6.62 -8.29
C GLU A 78 14.92 -7.38 -7.03
N GLU A 79 13.82 -8.13 -7.13
CA GLU A 79 13.29 -8.94 -6.05
C GLU A 79 13.67 -10.41 -6.25
N GLU A 80 14.02 -11.09 -5.16
CA GLU A 80 14.26 -12.53 -5.15
C GLU A 80 12.93 -13.28 -5.27
N ILE A 81 12.86 -14.23 -6.22
CA ILE A 81 11.69 -15.10 -6.40
C ILE A 81 11.97 -16.42 -5.69
N LEU A 82 11.21 -16.70 -4.65
CA LEU A 82 11.30 -17.95 -3.88
C LEU A 82 10.64 -19.11 -4.65
N ASP A 83 11.34 -20.23 -4.80
CA ASP A 83 10.82 -21.45 -5.42
C ASP A 83 10.22 -22.40 -4.37
N PRO A 84 8.90 -22.66 -4.37
CA PRO A 84 8.27 -23.58 -3.42
C PRO A 84 8.81 -25.02 -3.46
N SER A 85 9.46 -25.41 -4.56
CA SER A 85 10.06 -26.73 -4.76
C SER A 85 11.42 -26.86 -4.05
N ASN A 86 12.09 -25.74 -3.79
CA ASN A 86 13.35 -25.68 -3.07
C ASN A 86 13.09 -25.77 -1.56
N PRO A 87 13.71 -26.72 -0.83
CA PRO A 87 13.50 -26.88 0.61
C PRO A 87 13.81 -25.64 1.46
N LYS A 88 14.79 -24.82 1.08
CA LYS A 88 15.16 -23.60 1.83
C LYS A 88 14.11 -22.50 1.64
N ASP A 89 13.77 -22.22 0.39
CA ASP A 89 12.78 -21.21 0.02
C ASP A 89 11.40 -21.56 0.58
N LYS A 90 11.06 -22.85 0.59
CA LYS A 90 9.83 -23.35 1.21
C LYS A 90 9.75 -23.02 2.69
N GLN A 91 10.85 -23.15 3.45
CA GLN A 91 10.86 -22.78 4.87
C GLN A 91 10.57 -21.29 5.05
N ILE A 92 11.21 -20.44 4.24
CA ILE A 92 10.98 -18.99 4.24
C ILE A 92 9.51 -18.68 3.92
N ILE A 93 8.95 -19.30 2.88
CA ILE A 93 7.54 -19.14 2.50
C ILE A 93 6.60 -19.53 3.65
N ASP A 94 6.88 -20.64 4.33
CA ASP A 94 6.04 -21.12 5.44
C ASP A 94 6.13 -20.21 6.67
N GLU A 95 7.30 -19.64 6.96
CA GLU A 95 7.48 -18.62 8.01
C GLU A 95 6.69 -17.34 7.72
N TYR A 96 6.74 -16.86 6.47
CA TYR A 96 5.95 -15.69 6.05
C TYR A 96 4.45 -15.95 6.15
N LYS A 97 3.97 -17.14 5.77
CA LYS A 97 2.55 -17.50 5.89
C LYS A 97 2.08 -17.47 7.34
N LYS A 98 2.84 -18.07 8.26
CA LYS A 98 2.52 -18.05 9.71
C LYS A 98 2.47 -16.62 10.25
N THR A 99 3.43 -15.78 9.86
CA THR A 99 3.50 -14.38 10.29
C THR A 99 2.29 -13.58 9.76
N ASN A 100 1.94 -13.77 8.49
CA ASN A 100 0.78 -13.12 7.88
C ASN A 100 -0.54 -13.57 8.50
N GLU A 101 -0.72 -14.85 8.78
CA GLU A 101 -1.91 -15.37 9.47
C GLU A 101 -2.06 -14.74 10.86
N SER A 102 -0.97 -14.63 11.61
CA SER A 102 -0.99 -13.99 12.94
C SER A 102 -1.36 -12.49 12.86
N SER A 103 -0.89 -11.80 11.81
CA SER A 103 -1.17 -10.39 11.58
C SER A 103 -2.61 -10.16 11.14
N LEU A 104 -3.13 -11.01 10.24
CA LEU A 104 -4.53 -11.00 9.81
C LEU A 104 -5.47 -11.26 10.98
N LYS A 105 -5.14 -12.22 11.85
CA LYS A 105 -5.93 -12.51 13.04
C LYS A 105 -6.03 -11.28 13.96
N LYS A 106 -4.91 -10.62 14.26
CA LYS A 106 -4.88 -9.38 15.06
C LYS A 106 -5.67 -8.25 14.40
N ALA A 107 -5.55 -8.08 13.08
CA ALA A 107 -6.31 -7.07 12.35
C ALA A 107 -7.82 -7.30 12.45
N ASN A 108 -8.27 -8.56 12.33
CA ASN A 108 -9.67 -8.93 12.49
C ASN A 108 -10.18 -8.74 13.91
N GLU A 109 -9.39 -9.11 14.94
CA GLU A 109 -9.73 -8.87 16.35
C GLU A 109 -9.91 -7.38 16.65
N ASN A 110 -9.00 -6.53 16.13
CA ASN A 110 -9.11 -5.07 16.24
C ASN A 110 -10.35 -4.52 15.53
N LEU A 111 -10.68 -5.04 14.33
CA LEU A 111 -11.85 -4.63 13.58
C LEU A 111 -13.15 -4.94 14.35
N GLU A 112 -13.25 -6.12 14.95
CA GLU A 112 -14.40 -6.50 15.78
C GLU A 112 -14.52 -5.64 17.05
N MET A 113 -13.38 -5.29 17.68
CA MET A 113 -13.38 -4.37 18.82
C MET A 113 -13.90 -2.98 18.43
N LEU A 114 -13.46 -2.45 17.28
CA LEU A 114 -13.92 -1.15 16.76
C LEU A 114 -15.40 -1.15 16.41
N LYS A 115 -15.93 -2.25 15.84
CA LYS A 115 -17.37 -2.40 15.59
C LYS A 115 -18.17 -2.35 16.88
N LYS A 116 -17.76 -3.09 17.91
CA LYS A 116 -18.42 -3.07 19.23
C LYS A 116 -18.39 -1.70 19.90
N GLN A 117 -17.26 -0.98 19.81
CA GLN A 117 -17.17 0.41 20.30
C GLN A 117 -18.11 1.35 19.54
N ARG A 118 -18.26 1.17 18.22
CA ARG A 118 -19.17 1.97 17.41
C ARG A 118 -20.63 1.68 17.75
N GLU A 119 -20.99 0.42 17.97
CA GLU A 119 -22.34 0.01 18.39
C GLU A 119 -22.68 0.58 19.78
N SER A 120 -21.77 0.47 20.75
CA SER A 120 -22.01 1.02 22.09
C SER A 120 -22.08 2.57 22.11
N LEU A 121 -21.37 3.24 21.22
CA LEU A 121 -21.51 4.69 21.02
C LEU A 121 -22.84 5.07 20.37
N ALA A 122 -23.37 4.24 19.46
CA ALA A 122 -24.66 4.46 18.83
C ALA A 122 -25.83 4.23 19.80
N GLU A 123 -25.64 3.36 20.80
CA GLU A 123 -26.62 3.11 21.88
C GLU A 123 -26.54 4.12 23.02
N ASN A 124 -25.58 5.04 23.02
CA ASN A 124 -25.38 5.99 24.12
C ASN A 124 -26.43 7.12 24.07
N PRO A 125 -27.39 7.18 25.02
CA PRO A 125 -28.48 8.16 25.01
C PRO A 125 -28.04 9.61 25.29
N TYR A 126 -26.76 9.83 25.64
CA TYR A 126 -26.20 11.17 25.92
C TYR A 126 -25.68 11.90 24.67
N LEU A 127 -25.69 11.26 23.50
CA LEU A 127 -25.38 11.87 22.21
C LEU A 127 -26.67 12.07 21.38
N ASP A 128 -27.70 12.63 22.00
CA ASP A 128 -28.84 13.10 21.23
C ASP A 128 -28.42 14.34 20.44
N ILE A 129 -28.36 14.20 19.10
CA ILE A 129 -27.98 15.26 18.17
C ILE A 129 -28.90 16.48 18.36
N GLU A 130 -30.14 16.29 18.84
CA GLU A 130 -31.05 17.38 19.16
C GLU A 130 -30.55 18.26 20.32
N ASP A 131 -29.94 17.67 21.36
CA ASP A 131 -29.45 18.40 22.53
C ASP A 131 -28.17 19.19 22.23
N LEU A 132 -27.29 18.66 21.39
CA LEU A 132 -26.12 19.40 20.89
C LEU A 132 -26.55 20.61 20.04
N SER A 133 -27.62 20.49 19.25
CA SER A 133 -28.16 21.60 18.46
C SER A 133 -28.77 22.70 19.33
N LYS A 134 -29.39 22.33 20.47
CA LYS A 134 -29.94 23.27 21.44
C LYS A 134 -28.83 24.02 22.19
N MET A 135 -27.74 23.34 22.54
CA MET A 135 -26.57 23.98 23.16
C MET A 135 -25.84 24.93 22.20
N ALA A 136 -25.77 24.61 20.90
CA ALA A 136 -25.14 25.46 19.89
C ALA A 136 -25.95 26.74 19.59
N LYS A 137 -27.28 26.71 19.78
CA LYS A 137 -28.17 27.87 19.60
C LYS A 137 -28.32 28.75 20.86
N ALA A 138 -27.77 28.32 21.99
CA ALA A 138 -27.78 29.06 23.26
C ALA A 138 -26.54 29.97 23.44
N ARG A 139 -25.70 30.11 22.41
CA ARG A 139 -24.64 31.12 22.28
C ARG A 139 -25.00 32.10 21.17
#